data_AF-A0A0A2A2R8-F1
#
_entry.id   AF-A0A0A2A2R8-F1
#
_cell.length_a   1.000
_cell.length_b   1.000
_cell.length_c   1.000
_cell.angle_alpha   90.00
_cell.angle_beta   90.00
_cell.angle_gamma   90.00
#
_symmetry.space_group_name_H-M   'P 1'
#
loop_
_entity.id
_entity.type
_entity.pdbx_description
1 polymer ?
#
loop_
_entity_poly.entity_id
_entity_poly.type
_entity_poly.pdbx_seq_one_letter_code
_entity_poly.pdbx_strand_id
1 'polypeptide(L)' 'MIDMKNYDFQEKQFQISDPIESYFECITTCNIQDGKCIARCVEILKENDNKIF' A
#
# COMPACT_ATOMS: atom_id res chain seq x y z
N MET A 1 -4.09 29.47 18.59
CA MET A 1 -3.47 28.13 18.53
C MET A 1 -4.58 27.13 18.29
N ILE A 2 -4.73 26.70 17.04
CA ILE A 2 -5.51 25.53 16.66
C ILE A 2 -4.57 24.76 15.73
N ASP A 3 -4.18 23.57 16.15
CA ASP A 3 -3.15 22.76 15.51
C ASP A 3 -3.52 22.40 14.08
N MET A 4 -2.64 22.83 13.18
CA MET A 4 -2.58 22.43 11.79
C MET A 4 -2.19 20.95 11.73
N LYS A 5 -3.18 20.07 11.71
CA LYS A 5 -3.09 18.77 11.05
C LYS A 5 -4.00 18.76 9.85
N ASN A 6 -3.68 19.64 8.90
CA ASN A 6 -4.14 19.49 7.54
C ASN A 6 -3.35 18.32 6.96
N TYR A 7 -3.92 17.12 7.08
CA TYR A 7 -3.54 15.98 6.26
C TYR A 7 -4.00 16.35 4.83
N ASP A 8 -3.21 17.22 4.19
CA ASP A 8 -3.34 17.56 2.78
C ASP A 8 -2.98 16.30 2.00
N PHE A 9 -3.96 15.44 1.78
CA PHE A 9 -3.85 14.41 0.77
C PHE A 9 -4.88 14.71 -0.31
N GLN A 10 -4.57 15.79 -1.02
CA GLN A 10 -4.75 15.97 -2.46
C GLN A 10 -5.89 15.15 -3.08
N GLU A 11 -6.92 15.86 -3.56
CA GLU A 11 -7.85 15.43 -4.60
C GLU A 11 -7.12 15.00 -5.88
N LYS A 12 -6.50 13.83 -5.85
CA LYS A 12 -5.93 13.18 -7.01
C LYS A 12 -6.55 11.79 -7.11
N GLN A 13 -7.62 11.73 -7.89
CA GLN A 13 -7.93 10.54 -8.69
C GLN A 13 -6.79 10.26 -9.68
N PHE A 14 -5.59 10.01 -9.16
CA PHE A 14 -4.65 9.19 -9.87
C PHE A 14 -5.07 7.76 -9.55
N GLN A 15 -5.60 7.04 -10.53
CA GLN A 15 -5.61 5.58 -10.50
C GLN A 15 -4.16 5.04 -10.61
N ILE A 16 -3.28 5.55 -9.76
CA ILE A 16 -2.02 4.92 -9.42
C ILE A 16 -2.41 4.11 -8.20
N SER A 17 -2.68 2.81 -8.41
CA SER A 17 -2.85 1.88 -7.30
C SER A 17 -1.61 2.00 -6.42
N ASP A 18 -1.73 2.67 -5.27
CA ASP A 18 -0.60 2.84 -4.39
C ASP A 18 -0.19 1.43 -3.91
N PRO A 19 1.08 1.01 -4.12
CA PRO A 19 1.53 -0.32 -3.72
C PRO A 19 1.23 -0.62 -2.25
N ILE A 20 1.24 0.40 -1.39
CA ILE A 20 0.96 0.28 0.03
C ILE A 20 -0.53 -0.02 0.24
N GLU A 21 -1.43 0.68 -0.45
CA GLU A 21 -2.88 0.40 -0.40
C GLU A 21 -3.19 -1.02 -0.90
N SER A 22 -2.58 -1.43 -2.03
CA SER A 22 -2.75 -2.80 -2.55
C SER A 22 -2.18 -3.87 -1.61
N TYR A 23 -1.10 -3.57 -0.89
CA TYR A 23 -0.60 -4.45 0.17
C TYR A 23 -1.59 -4.57 1.33
N PHE A 24 -2.19 -3.46 1.77
CA PHE A 24 -3.18 -3.46 2.85
C PHE A 24 -4.45 -4.22 2.46
N GLU A 25 -4.91 -4.09 1.22
CA GLU A 25 -6.01 -4.90 0.70
C GLU A 25 -5.62 -6.40 0.65
N CYS A 26 -4.41 -6.73 0.20
CA CYS A 26 -3.94 -8.12 0.17
C CYS A 26 -3.84 -8.73 1.57
N ILE A 27 -3.19 -8.07 2.52
CA ILE A 27 -2.94 -8.63 3.85
C ILE A 27 -4.22 -8.81 4.68
N THR A 28 -5.23 -7.96 4.46
CA THR A 28 -6.54 -8.08 5.13
C THR A 28 -7.33 -9.30 4.66
N THR A 29 -7.06 -9.80 3.45
CA THR A 29 -7.63 -11.06 2.93
C THR A 29 -6.78 -12.29 3.26
N CYS A 30 -5.56 -12.11 3.75
CA CYS A 30 -4.64 -13.18 4.08
C CYS A 30 -4.82 -13.72 5.49
N ASN A 31 -4.68 -15.04 5.65
CA ASN A 31 -4.38 -15.61 6.96
C ASN A 31 -2.89 -15.39 7.26
N ILE A 32 -2.59 -14.66 8.33
CA ILE A 32 -1.21 -14.33 8.76
C ILE A 32 -0.41 -15.61 9.11
N GLN A 33 -1.10 -16.70 9.45
CA GLN A 33 -0.46 -18.00 9.68
C GLN A 33 -0.02 -18.68 8.37
N ASP A 34 -0.58 -18.28 7.23
CA ASP A 34 -0.14 -18.73 5.91
C ASP A 34 0.95 -17.79 5.39
N GLY A 35 2.20 -18.15 5.66
CA GLY A 35 3.37 -17.37 5.23
C GLY A 35 3.50 -17.24 3.71
N LYS A 36 2.85 -18.09 2.90
CA LYS A 36 2.83 -17.94 1.44
C LYS A 36 1.92 -16.79 1.02
N CYS A 37 0.83 -16.58 1.75
CA CYS A 37 -0.10 -15.48 1.55
C CYS A 37 0.60 -14.14 1.78
N ILE A 38 1.30 -14.00 2.92
CA ILE A 38 2.10 -12.81 3.23
C ILE A 38 3.20 -12.58 2.17
N ALA A 39 3.92 -13.63 1.77
CA ALA A 39 4.97 -13.51 0.78
C ALA A 39 4.46 -12.91 -0.54
N ARG A 40 3.28 -13.33 -1.02
CA ARG A 40 2.64 -12.76 -2.22
C ARG A 40 2.27 -11.29 -2.03
N CYS A 41 1.73 -10.90 -0.88
CA CYS A 41 1.41 -9.50 -0.61
C CYS A 41 2.67 -8.63 -0.59
N VAL A 42 3.78 -9.14 -0.06
CA VAL A 42 5.06 -8.40 -0.02
C VAL A 42 5.66 -8.21 -1.42
N GLU A 43 5.43 -9.13 -2.37
CA GLU A 43 5.87 -8.96 -3.75
C GLU A 43 5.19 -7.74 -4.43
N ILE A 44 3.94 -7.42 -4.08
CA ILE A 44 3.21 -6.23 -4.59
C ILE A 44 3.96 -4.93 -4.26
N LEU A 45 4.56 -4.87 -3.07
CA LEU A 45 5.40 -3.74 -2.64
C LEU A 45 6.70 -3.69 -3.47
N LYS A 46 7.36 -4.84 -3.66
CA LYS A 46 8.63 -4.93 -4.40
C LYS A 46 8.50 -4.64 -5.90
N GLU A 47 7.40 -5.00 -6.53
CA GLU A 47 7.18 -4.73 -7.97
C GLU A 47 7.10 -3.22 -8.28
N ASN A 48 6.81 -2.39 -7.28
CA ASN A 48 6.80 -0.94 -7.44
C ASN A 48 8.14 -0.29 -7.07
N ASP A 49 8.89 -0.87 -6.12
CA ASP A 49 10.28 -0.47 -5.83
C ASP A 49 11.20 -0.70 -7.05
N ASN A 50 10.98 -1.78 -7.80
CA ASN A 50 11.76 -2.11 -9.00
C ASN A 50 11.41 -1.27 -10.25
N LYS A 51 10.45 -0.32 -10.17
CA LYS A 51 10.15 0.63 -11.26
C LYS A 51 11.02 1.89 -11.23
N ILE A 52 12.03 1.96 -10.34
CA ILE A 52 13.00 3.06 -10.27
C ILE A 52 14.25 2.73 -11.11
N PHE A 53 14.08 2.51 -12.41
CA PHE A 53 15.15 2.58 -13.42
C PHE A 53 14.63 3.27 -14.68
#